data_AF-A0A363TUC2-F1
#
_entry.id   AF-A0A363TUC2-F1
#
_cell.length_a   1.000
_cell.length_b   1.000
_cell.length_c   1.000
_cell.angle_alpha   90.00
_cell.angle_beta   90.00
_cell.angle_gamma   90.00
#
_symmetry.space_group_name_H-M   'P 1'
#
loop_
_entity.id
_entity.type
_entity.pdbx_description
1 polymer ?
#
loop_
_entity_poly.entity_id
_entity_poly.type
_entity_poly.pdbx_seq_one_letter_code
_entity_poly.pdbx_strand_id
1 'polypeptide(L)'
;MIAPRSLAAAIGLTLLAAAPAQTQNDERFMPKGGKTLLLELVGDDLAELRRIATAKGSEAEWGELLGPRLAALGEKERRTLVAYLAVNAPVPAAALAAVRSPADAANVLPRDGRDLAWNECQFCHSLFTSHLTQDRDVRAWLNMFQSPFHREMKMTVREREEFARYSAINMPMKTEDVPPELRF
;
A
#
# COMPACT_ATOMS: atom_id res chain seq x y z
N MET A 1 35.93 25.91 66.31
CA MET A 1 34.46 25.85 66.11
C MET A 1 34.20 25.69 64.62
N ILE A 2 33.47 24.63 64.25
CA ILE A 2 33.22 24.17 62.89
C ILE A 2 31.98 24.89 62.33
N ALA A 3 32.01 25.27 61.05
CA ALA A 3 30.96 25.99 60.31
C ALA A 3 29.66 25.17 60.16
N PRO A 4 28.59 25.80 59.61
CA PRO A 4 28.04 25.17 58.43
C PRO A 4 27.78 26.14 57.27
N ARG A 5 28.15 25.66 56.08
CA ARG A 5 27.85 26.23 54.76
C ARG A 5 26.44 25.78 54.38
N SER A 6 25.54 26.73 54.10
CA SER A 6 24.20 26.41 53.58
C SER A 6 24.28 26.01 52.12
N LEU A 7 23.97 24.74 51.84
CA LEU A 7 23.85 24.18 50.49
C LEU A 7 22.41 24.41 50.01
N ALA A 8 22.21 25.27 49.02
CA ALA A 8 20.92 25.42 48.35
C ALA A 8 20.76 24.30 47.31
N ALA A 9 19.85 23.37 47.54
CA ALA A 9 19.50 22.31 46.60
C ALA A 9 18.39 22.81 45.66
N ALA A 10 18.69 22.97 44.37
CA ALA A 10 17.70 23.21 43.33
C ALA A 10 17.18 21.86 42.82
N ILE A 11 15.90 21.58 43.05
CA ILE A 11 15.19 20.41 42.49
C ILE A 11 14.66 20.81 41.11
N GLY A 12 15.31 20.32 40.06
CA GLY A 12 14.84 20.45 38.68
C GLY A 12 13.76 19.40 38.39
N LEU A 13 12.53 19.86 38.18
CA LEU A 13 11.41 19.02 37.77
C LEU A 13 11.47 18.78 36.25
N THR A 14 12.13 17.70 35.83
CA THR A 14 12.09 17.22 34.43
C THR A 14 10.71 16.62 34.14
N LEU A 15 9.84 17.40 33.50
CA LEU A 15 8.65 16.90 32.83
C LEU A 15 9.08 16.07 31.61
N LEU A 16 9.16 14.74 31.77
CA LEU A 16 9.13 13.83 30.63
C LEU A 16 7.73 13.91 30.00
N ALA A 17 7.60 14.68 28.94
CA ALA A 17 6.45 14.58 28.05
C ALA A 17 6.50 13.20 27.38
N ALA A 18 5.74 12.24 27.92
CA ALA A 18 5.38 11.05 27.17
C ALA A 18 4.49 11.50 26.02
N ALA A 19 5.07 11.67 24.82
CA ALA A 19 4.28 11.80 23.62
C ALA A 19 3.38 10.56 23.52
N PRO A 20 2.06 10.70 23.32
CA PRO A 20 1.24 9.54 23.04
C PRO A 20 1.80 8.89 21.78
N ALA A 21 2.18 7.62 21.88
CA ALA A 21 2.37 6.80 20.70
C ALA A 21 1.01 6.76 20.00
N GLN A 22 0.81 7.64 19.02
CA GLN A 22 -0.27 7.48 18.07
C GLN A 22 -0.03 6.12 17.43
N THR A 23 -0.84 5.13 17.78
CA THR A 23 -1.10 4.00 16.89
C THR A 23 -1.74 4.62 15.65
N GLN A 24 -0.92 5.12 14.74
CA GLN A 24 -1.30 5.24 13.34
C GLN A 24 -1.55 3.79 12.94
N ASN A 25 -2.82 3.41 12.90
CA ASN A 25 -3.19 2.14 12.31
C ASN A 25 -2.60 2.17 10.90
N ASP A 26 -1.66 1.28 10.65
CA ASP A 26 -1.08 1.17 9.33
C ASP A 26 -1.94 0.27 8.45
N GLU A 27 -1.75 0.37 7.16
CA GLU A 27 -2.49 -0.38 6.16
C GLU A 27 -2.15 -1.88 6.15
N ARG A 28 -1.31 -2.40 7.06
CA ARG A 28 -0.84 -3.81 7.03
C ARG A 28 -1.93 -4.83 7.29
N PHE A 29 -3.05 -4.44 7.90
CA PHE A 29 -4.22 -5.32 8.02
C PHE A 29 -4.90 -5.57 6.66
N MET A 30 -4.73 -4.67 5.69
CA MET A 30 -5.26 -4.84 4.34
C MET A 30 -4.39 -5.82 3.54
N PRO A 31 -4.97 -6.60 2.61
CA PRO A 31 -4.21 -7.46 1.70
C PRO A 31 -3.08 -6.70 0.99
N LYS A 32 -1.92 -7.35 0.81
CA LYS A 32 -0.79 -6.71 0.14
C LYS A 32 -1.17 -6.29 -1.28
N GLY A 33 -0.83 -5.07 -1.65
CA GLY A 33 -0.97 -4.61 -3.04
C GLY A 33 0.16 -5.12 -3.92
N GLY A 34 0.00 -4.99 -5.24
CA GLY A 34 0.90 -5.61 -6.21
C GLY A 34 2.32 -5.01 -6.22
N LYS A 35 2.49 -3.72 -5.92
CA LYS A 35 3.82 -3.11 -5.74
C LYS A 35 4.56 -3.78 -4.60
N THR A 36 3.88 -3.96 -3.46
CA THR A 36 4.44 -4.63 -2.28
C THR A 36 4.82 -6.06 -2.60
N LEU A 37 3.93 -6.81 -3.25
CA LEU A 37 4.18 -8.19 -3.66
C LEU A 37 5.35 -8.30 -4.65
N LEU A 38 5.49 -7.36 -5.59
CA LEU A 38 6.61 -7.32 -6.52
C LEU A 38 7.93 -7.14 -5.78
N LEU A 39 8.00 -6.19 -4.86
CA LEU A 39 9.21 -5.90 -4.07
C LEU A 39 9.60 -7.09 -3.18
N GLU A 40 8.62 -7.76 -2.56
CA GLU A 40 8.87 -8.98 -1.79
C GLU A 40 9.33 -10.14 -2.67
N LEU A 41 8.75 -10.30 -3.86
CA LEU A 41 9.10 -11.39 -4.79
C LEU A 41 10.55 -11.28 -5.29
N VAL A 42 11.01 -10.07 -5.59
CA VAL A 42 12.36 -9.82 -6.13
C VAL A 42 13.41 -9.64 -5.04
N GLY A 43 13.02 -9.24 -3.82
CA GLY A 43 13.94 -8.92 -2.74
C GLY A 43 14.98 -7.87 -3.16
N ASP A 44 16.26 -8.19 -2.98
CA ASP A 44 17.37 -7.31 -3.35
C ASP A 44 17.81 -7.43 -4.83
N ASP A 45 17.16 -8.28 -5.65
CA ASP A 45 17.50 -8.45 -7.06
C ASP A 45 16.95 -7.31 -7.93
N LEU A 46 17.69 -6.19 -7.94
CA LEU A 46 17.33 -5.01 -8.74
C LEU A 46 17.46 -5.24 -10.25
N ALA A 47 18.18 -6.26 -10.70
CA ALA A 47 18.24 -6.60 -12.12
C ALA A 47 16.93 -7.26 -12.53
N GLU A 48 16.44 -8.19 -11.73
CA GLU A 48 15.16 -8.84 -11.91
C GLU A 48 14.00 -7.86 -11.78
N LEU A 49 14.02 -6.97 -10.79
CA LEU A 49 13.03 -5.90 -10.67
C LEU A 49 12.94 -5.08 -11.96
N ARG A 50 14.08 -4.64 -12.52
CA ARG A 50 14.09 -3.87 -13.76
C ARG A 50 13.59 -4.71 -14.94
N ARG A 51 13.97 -5.98 -15.03
CA ARG A 51 13.50 -6.90 -16.06
C ARG A 51 11.97 -7.03 -16.04
N ILE A 52 11.38 -7.22 -14.85
CA ILE A 52 9.93 -7.32 -14.68
C ILE A 52 9.28 -5.96 -14.94
N ALA A 53 9.73 -4.89 -14.29
CA ALA A 53 9.10 -3.58 -14.38
C ALA A 53 9.12 -2.98 -15.80
N THR A 54 10.11 -3.33 -16.63
CA THR A 54 10.20 -2.84 -18.03
C THR A 54 9.54 -3.75 -19.06
N ALA A 55 9.14 -4.97 -18.67
CA ALA A 55 8.41 -5.87 -19.54
C ALA A 55 6.93 -5.46 -19.65
N LYS A 56 6.25 -5.97 -20.68
CA LYS A 56 4.82 -5.76 -20.92
C LYS A 56 4.15 -7.12 -21.04
N GLY A 57 2.97 -7.23 -20.46
CA GLY A 57 2.14 -8.43 -20.55
C GLY A 57 0.73 -8.16 -20.03
N SER A 58 -0.21 -8.96 -20.50
CA SER A 58 -1.52 -9.18 -19.89
C SER A 58 -1.38 -10.02 -18.60
N GLU A 59 -2.45 -10.12 -17.82
CA GLU A 59 -2.44 -10.93 -16.59
C GLU A 59 -2.07 -12.40 -16.86
N ALA A 60 -2.55 -12.97 -17.96
CA ALA A 60 -2.22 -14.34 -18.37
C ALA A 60 -0.73 -14.49 -18.70
N GLU A 61 -0.19 -13.57 -19.52
CA GLU A 61 1.22 -13.56 -19.89
C GLU A 61 2.14 -13.35 -18.67
N TRP A 62 1.73 -12.51 -17.70
CA TRP A 62 2.45 -12.36 -16.43
C TRP A 62 2.40 -13.63 -15.58
N GLY A 63 1.25 -14.31 -15.54
CA GLY A 63 1.09 -15.59 -14.87
C GLY A 63 2.04 -16.65 -15.41
N GLU A 64 2.17 -16.73 -16.74
CA GLU A 64 3.11 -17.64 -17.40
C GLU A 64 4.57 -17.25 -17.16
N LEU A 65 4.91 -15.97 -17.35
CA LEU A 65 6.28 -15.46 -17.22
C LEU A 65 6.83 -15.61 -15.81
N LEU A 66 6.00 -15.43 -14.79
CA LEU A 66 6.39 -15.48 -13.39
C LEU A 66 6.08 -16.83 -12.74
N GLY A 67 5.45 -17.78 -13.44
CA GLY A 67 4.86 -19.01 -12.90
C GLY A 67 5.65 -19.70 -11.78
N PRO A 68 6.91 -20.09 -11.99
CA PRO A 68 7.72 -20.73 -10.94
C PRO A 68 7.91 -19.89 -9.68
N ARG A 69 8.03 -18.57 -9.82
CA ARG A 69 8.19 -17.63 -8.70
C ARG A 69 6.86 -17.38 -7.98
N LEU A 70 5.76 -17.37 -8.72
CA LEU A 70 4.42 -17.21 -8.17
C LEU A 70 3.98 -18.40 -7.29
N ALA A 71 4.61 -19.57 -7.43
CA ALA A 71 4.28 -20.76 -6.64
C ALA A 71 4.43 -20.54 -5.12
N ALA A 72 5.27 -19.59 -4.70
CA ALA A 72 5.46 -19.22 -3.30
C ALA A 72 4.34 -18.33 -2.72
N LEU A 73 3.54 -17.69 -3.58
CA LEU A 73 2.47 -16.77 -3.18
C LEU A 73 1.12 -17.49 -3.05
N GLY A 74 0.21 -16.99 -2.22
CA GLY A 74 -1.18 -17.44 -2.20
C GLY A 74 -1.94 -17.08 -3.50
N GLU A 75 -3.09 -17.69 -3.75
CA GLU A 75 -3.86 -17.43 -4.98
C GLU A 75 -4.25 -15.94 -5.14
N LYS A 76 -4.77 -15.31 -4.09
CA LYS A 76 -5.11 -13.87 -4.12
C LYS A 76 -3.88 -13.00 -4.36
N GLU A 77 -2.74 -13.32 -3.76
CA GLU A 77 -1.49 -12.58 -3.94
C GLU A 77 -0.98 -12.72 -5.38
N ARG A 78 -0.98 -13.93 -5.95
CA ARG A 78 -0.66 -14.15 -7.37
C ARG A 78 -1.53 -13.29 -8.27
N ARG A 79 -2.86 -13.35 -8.09
CA ARG A 79 -3.82 -12.55 -8.88
C ARG A 79 -3.59 -11.05 -8.72
N THR A 80 -3.32 -10.59 -7.50
CA THR A 80 -3.05 -9.17 -7.21
C THR A 80 -1.76 -8.70 -7.89
N LEU A 81 -0.70 -9.49 -7.85
CA LEU A 81 0.57 -9.15 -8.50
C LEU A 81 0.43 -9.09 -10.02
N VAL A 82 -0.20 -10.08 -10.66
CA VAL A 82 -0.34 -10.08 -12.13
C VAL A 82 -1.27 -8.96 -12.61
N ALA A 83 -2.33 -8.66 -11.86
CA ALA A 83 -3.23 -7.53 -12.15
C ALA A 83 -2.49 -6.19 -12.07
N TYR A 84 -1.67 -6.00 -11.03
CA TYR A 84 -0.84 -4.81 -10.88
C TYR A 84 0.13 -4.64 -12.05
N LEU A 85 0.83 -5.70 -12.44
CA LEU A 85 1.78 -5.65 -13.55
C LEU A 85 1.09 -5.39 -14.89
N ALA A 86 -0.12 -5.94 -15.10
CA ALA A 86 -0.88 -5.70 -16.32
C ALA A 86 -1.33 -4.23 -16.47
N VAL A 87 -1.53 -3.52 -15.37
CA VAL A 87 -1.92 -2.09 -15.37
C VAL A 87 -0.72 -1.16 -15.39
N ASN A 88 0.34 -1.51 -14.65
CA ASN A 88 1.41 -0.57 -14.30
C ASN A 88 2.70 -0.79 -15.09
N ALA A 89 2.87 -1.92 -15.76
CA ALA A 89 4.02 -2.20 -16.62
C ALA A 89 3.70 -1.92 -18.10
N PRO A 90 4.66 -1.45 -18.90
CA PRO A 90 6.05 -1.16 -18.53
C PRO A 90 6.20 0.19 -17.80
N VAL A 91 7.05 0.20 -16.78
CA VAL A 91 7.55 1.41 -16.12
C VAL A 91 8.66 2.02 -16.99
N PRO A 92 8.65 3.34 -17.25
CA PRO A 92 9.69 3.98 -18.06
C PRO A 92 11.10 3.70 -17.52
N ALA A 93 12.00 3.24 -18.39
CA ALA A 93 13.38 2.90 -18.00
C ALA A 93 14.12 4.08 -17.35
N ALA A 94 13.83 5.31 -17.78
CA ALA A 94 14.38 6.53 -17.19
C ALA A 94 14.03 6.68 -15.70
N ALA A 95 12.82 6.27 -15.29
CA ALA A 95 12.41 6.30 -13.88
C ALA A 95 13.21 5.27 -13.05
N LEU A 96 13.50 4.11 -13.65
CA LEU A 96 14.24 3.01 -13.01
C LEU A 96 15.77 3.21 -12.98
N ALA A 97 16.30 4.18 -13.74
CA ALA A 97 17.75 4.41 -13.85
C ALA A 97 18.39 4.84 -12.51
N ALA A 98 17.63 5.53 -11.66
CA ALA A 98 18.08 6.00 -10.36
C ALA A 98 17.93 4.96 -9.23
N VAL A 99 17.21 3.85 -9.44
CA VAL A 99 16.95 2.85 -8.40
C VAL A 99 18.26 2.16 -7.98
N ARG A 100 18.65 2.29 -6.71
CA ARG A 100 19.84 1.62 -6.14
C ARG A 100 19.52 0.66 -5.01
N SER A 101 18.28 0.66 -4.54
CA SER A 101 17.78 -0.17 -3.46
C SER A 101 16.29 -0.49 -3.64
N PRO A 102 15.74 -1.49 -2.93
CA PRO A 102 14.29 -1.71 -2.88
C PRO A 102 13.50 -0.50 -2.37
N ALA A 103 14.09 0.31 -1.48
CA ALA A 103 13.47 1.55 -1.01
C ALA A 103 13.34 2.59 -2.14
N ASP A 104 14.36 2.74 -2.99
CA ASP A 104 14.26 3.62 -4.17
C ASP A 104 13.21 3.11 -5.14
N ALA A 105 13.14 1.78 -5.32
CA ALA A 105 12.14 1.16 -6.16
C ALA A 105 10.71 1.45 -5.68
N ALA A 106 10.46 1.37 -4.37
CA ALA A 106 9.16 1.66 -3.78
C ALA A 106 8.67 3.09 -4.08
N ASN A 107 9.60 4.04 -4.26
CA ASN A 107 9.30 5.44 -4.60
C ASN A 107 9.08 5.68 -6.10
N VAL A 108 9.58 4.78 -6.95
CA VAL A 108 9.53 4.92 -8.42
C VAL A 108 8.39 4.12 -9.03
N LEU A 109 8.09 2.94 -8.46
CA LEU A 109 7.02 2.08 -8.93
C LEU A 109 5.65 2.76 -8.74
N PRO A 110 4.70 2.60 -9.69
CA PRO A 110 3.35 3.10 -9.51
C PRO A 110 2.70 2.60 -8.21
N ARG A 111 1.91 3.47 -7.56
CA ARG A 111 1.13 3.13 -6.36
C ARG A 111 0.26 1.89 -6.63
N ASP A 112 0.16 1.01 -5.65
CA ASP A 112 -0.72 -0.17 -5.76
C ASP A 112 -2.11 0.10 -5.17
N GLY A 113 -3.04 -0.83 -5.39
CA GLY A 113 -4.41 -0.65 -4.92
C GLY A 113 -4.57 -0.54 -3.40
N ARG A 114 -3.65 -1.10 -2.60
CA ARG A 114 -3.66 -0.90 -1.14
C ARG A 114 -3.26 0.54 -0.82
N ASP A 115 -2.18 1.03 -1.42
CA ASP A 115 -1.75 2.42 -1.25
C ASP A 115 -2.86 3.40 -1.65
N LEU A 116 -3.55 3.13 -2.76
CA LEU A 116 -4.63 3.98 -3.26
C LEU A 116 -5.86 3.95 -2.35
N ALA A 117 -6.29 2.77 -1.91
CA ALA A 117 -7.42 2.65 -1.00
C ALA A 117 -7.14 3.35 0.33
N TRP A 118 -5.95 3.12 0.91
CA TRP A 118 -5.55 3.74 2.15
C TRP A 118 -5.42 5.25 2.01
N ASN A 119 -4.68 5.74 1.02
CA ASN A 119 -4.33 7.16 0.94
C ASN A 119 -5.37 8.04 0.22
N GLU A 120 -6.37 7.48 -0.45
CA GLU A 120 -7.35 8.30 -1.18
C GLU A 120 -8.79 8.12 -0.68
N CYS A 121 -9.15 6.97 -0.10
CA CYS A 121 -10.57 6.67 0.19
C CYS A 121 -11.00 6.95 1.64
N GLN A 122 -10.07 7.05 2.60
CA GLN A 122 -10.44 7.15 4.03
C GLN A 122 -10.87 8.56 4.49
N PHE A 123 -10.69 9.60 3.67
CA PHE A 123 -10.87 10.99 4.10
C PHE A 123 -12.31 11.51 4.04
N CYS A 124 -13.17 10.92 3.20
CA CYS A 124 -14.52 11.43 2.96
C CYS A 124 -15.60 10.66 3.71
N HIS A 125 -15.40 9.37 3.92
CA HIS A 125 -16.32 8.49 4.64
C HIS A 125 -15.58 7.24 5.11
N SER A 126 -16.22 6.46 5.99
CA SER A 126 -15.68 5.23 6.56
C SER A 126 -15.14 4.27 5.49
N LEU A 127 -13.81 4.08 5.47
CA LEU A 127 -13.15 3.11 4.58
C LEU A 127 -13.73 1.71 4.78
N PHE A 128 -14.08 1.36 6.03
CA PHE A 128 -14.63 0.05 6.35
C PHE A 128 -15.94 -0.23 5.61
N THR A 129 -16.95 0.61 5.82
CA THR A 129 -18.26 0.39 5.19
C THR A 129 -18.27 0.67 3.69
N SER A 130 -17.45 1.63 3.23
CA SER A 130 -17.46 2.07 1.82
C SER A 130 -16.55 1.26 0.90
N HIS A 131 -15.54 0.58 1.45
CA HIS A 131 -14.55 -0.17 0.67
C HIS A 131 -14.35 -1.59 1.22
N LEU A 132 -13.94 -1.72 2.47
CA LEU A 132 -13.44 -3.01 3.00
C LEU A 132 -14.52 -4.10 3.05
N THR A 133 -15.79 -3.75 3.25
CA THR A 133 -16.90 -4.70 3.34
C THR A 133 -17.68 -4.85 2.03
N GLN A 134 -17.26 -4.19 0.95
CA GLN A 134 -18.00 -4.19 -0.32
C GLN A 134 -17.56 -5.34 -1.23
N ASP A 135 -18.52 -6.08 -1.76
CA ASP A 135 -18.31 -7.06 -2.82
C ASP A 135 -18.76 -6.47 -4.16
N ARG A 136 -17.79 -6.23 -5.04
CA ARG A 136 -18.01 -5.58 -6.34
C ARG A 136 -17.01 -6.11 -7.35
N ASP A 137 -17.45 -6.27 -8.59
CA ASP A 137 -16.55 -6.54 -9.71
C ASP A 137 -15.76 -5.27 -10.12
N VAL A 138 -14.78 -5.44 -11.02
CA VAL A 138 -13.92 -4.34 -11.49
C VAL A 138 -14.73 -3.18 -12.07
N ARG A 139 -15.79 -3.47 -12.85
CA ARG A 139 -16.61 -2.43 -13.48
C ARG A 139 -17.43 -1.67 -12.44
N ALA A 140 -17.97 -2.36 -11.45
CA ALA A 140 -18.69 -1.75 -10.34
C ALA A 140 -17.76 -0.89 -9.46
N TRP A 141 -16.50 -1.31 -9.24
CA TRP A 141 -15.49 -0.46 -8.61
C TRP A 141 -15.19 0.78 -9.46
N LEU A 142 -14.96 0.63 -10.77
CA LEU A 142 -14.70 1.77 -11.66
C LEU A 142 -15.87 2.76 -11.71
N ASN A 143 -17.11 2.26 -11.71
CA ASN A 143 -18.30 3.10 -11.81
C ASN A 143 -18.44 4.10 -10.66
N MET A 144 -17.87 3.85 -9.47
CA MET A 144 -17.98 4.83 -8.38
C MET A 144 -17.26 6.14 -8.69
N PHE A 145 -16.21 6.08 -9.52
CA PHE A 145 -15.48 7.28 -9.94
C PHE A 145 -16.26 8.12 -10.95
N GLN A 146 -17.48 7.73 -11.33
CA GLN A 146 -18.41 8.54 -12.12
C GLN A 146 -19.23 9.51 -11.27
N SER A 147 -19.32 9.26 -9.95
CA SER A 147 -19.95 10.19 -9.01
C SER A 147 -19.26 11.57 -9.07
N PRO A 148 -20.00 12.69 -9.04
CA PRO A 148 -19.42 14.03 -9.05
C PRO A 148 -18.25 14.21 -8.06
N PHE A 149 -18.40 13.73 -6.83
CA PHE A 149 -17.39 13.86 -5.78
C PHE A 149 -16.13 13.02 -6.07
N HIS A 150 -16.28 11.78 -6.54
CA HIS A 150 -15.12 10.92 -6.82
C HIS A 150 -14.41 11.28 -8.13
N ARG A 151 -15.09 11.95 -9.07
CA ARG A 151 -14.44 12.42 -10.31
C ARG A 151 -13.31 13.40 -10.04
N GLU A 152 -13.41 14.19 -8.97
CA GLU A 152 -12.44 15.21 -8.57
C GLU A 152 -11.26 14.67 -7.75
N MET A 153 -11.29 13.40 -7.35
CA MET A 153 -10.18 12.76 -6.64
C MET A 153 -8.89 12.79 -7.48
N LYS A 154 -7.76 12.95 -6.80
CA LYS A 154 -6.42 13.00 -7.39
C LYS A 154 -5.89 11.60 -7.78
N MET A 155 -6.70 10.87 -8.54
CA MET A 155 -6.36 9.58 -9.13
C MET A 155 -6.48 9.66 -10.64
N THR A 156 -5.40 9.29 -11.32
CA THR A 156 -5.35 9.10 -12.77
C THR A 156 -6.25 7.94 -13.20
N VAL A 157 -6.59 7.86 -14.50
CA VAL A 157 -7.36 6.73 -15.06
C VAL A 157 -6.69 5.39 -14.75
N ARG A 158 -5.35 5.33 -14.84
CA ARG A 158 -4.57 4.13 -14.51
C ARG A 158 -4.67 3.75 -13.03
N GLU A 159 -4.63 4.73 -12.13
CA GLU A 159 -4.78 4.46 -10.69
C GLU A 159 -6.20 4.00 -10.34
N ARG A 160 -7.22 4.53 -11.02
CA ARG A 160 -8.61 4.05 -10.85
C ARG A 160 -8.75 2.59 -11.30
N GLU A 161 -8.10 2.22 -12.40
CA GLU A 161 -8.04 0.82 -12.87
C GLU A 161 -7.31 -0.09 -11.88
N GLU A 162 -6.13 0.32 -11.40
CA GLU A 162 -5.36 -0.41 -10.37
C GLU A 162 -6.19 -0.63 -9.11
N PHE A 163 -6.78 0.43 -8.57
CA PHE A 163 -7.64 0.35 -7.39
C PHE A 163 -8.83 -0.60 -7.62
N ALA A 164 -9.48 -0.53 -8.78
CA ALA A 164 -10.63 -1.37 -9.08
C ALA A 164 -10.27 -2.85 -9.18
N ARG A 165 -9.15 -3.19 -9.85
CA ARG A 165 -8.67 -4.57 -9.96
C ARG A 165 -8.24 -5.12 -8.61
N TYR A 166 -7.46 -4.37 -7.85
CA TYR A 166 -7.09 -4.75 -6.49
C TYR A 166 -8.31 -5.01 -5.62
N SER A 167 -9.29 -4.10 -5.64
CA SER A 167 -10.48 -4.20 -4.78
C SER A 167 -11.36 -5.38 -5.17
N ALA A 168 -11.53 -5.66 -6.47
CA ALA A 168 -12.29 -6.83 -6.95
C ALA A 168 -11.66 -8.18 -6.57
N ILE A 169 -10.35 -8.22 -6.30
CA ILE A 169 -9.64 -9.45 -5.89
C ILE A 169 -9.66 -9.60 -4.36
N ASN A 170 -9.49 -8.48 -3.66
CA ASN A 170 -9.14 -8.50 -2.25
C ASN A 170 -10.32 -8.23 -1.32
N MET A 171 -11.37 -7.56 -1.80
CA MET A 171 -12.59 -7.27 -1.06
C MET A 171 -13.69 -8.30 -1.39
N PRO A 172 -14.68 -8.52 -0.50
CA PRO A 172 -14.74 -7.99 0.86
C PRO A 172 -13.72 -8.66 1.79
N MET A 173 -13.28 -7.92 2.81
CA MET A 173 -12.56 -8.45 3.96
C MET A 173 -13.54 -8.98 5.01
N LYS A 174 -13.08 -9.92 5.83
CA LYS A 174 -13.84 -10.31 7.02
C LYS A 174 -13.75 -9.20 8.06
N THR A 175 -14.84 -8.95 8.76
CA THR A 175 -14.90 -7.90 9.79
C THR A 175 -13.86 -8.10 10.88
N GLU A 176 -13.63 -9.35 11.30
CA GLU A 176 -12.63 -9.73 12.30
C GLU A 176 -11.18 -9.41 11.91
N ASP A 177 -10.89 -9.37 10.61
CA ASP A 177 -9.55 -9.05 10.06
C ASP A 177 -9.29 -7.53 10.01
N VAL A 178 -10.32 -6.70 10.20
CA VAL A 178 -10.20 -5.24 10.25
C VAL A 178 -10.05 -4.78 11.71
N PRO A 179 -9.10 -3.90 12.06
CA PRO A 179 -8.96 -3.38 13.41
C PRO A 179 -10.27 -2.78 13.95
N PRO A 180 -10.71 -3.12 15.18
CA PRO A 180 -11.99 -2.66 15.74
C PRO A 180 -12.23 -1.15 15.65
N GLU A 181 -11.17 -0.38 15.86
CA GLU A 181 -11.16 1.08 15.81
C GLU A 181 -11.28 1.67 14.39
N LEU A 182 -11.29 0.83 13.35
CA LEU A 182 -11.55 1.23 11.97
C LEU A 182 -12.93 0.77 11.47
N ARG A 183 -13.73 0.06 12.28
CA ARG A 183 -15.00 -0.57 11.87
C ARG A 183 -16.23 0.36 11.88
N PHE A 184 -16.03 1.67 11.94
CA PHE A 184 -17.10 2.67 12.03
C PHE A 184 -17.00 3.75 10.96
#